data_AF-A0A916S5C0-F1
#
_entry.id   AF-A0A916S5C0-F1
#
_cell.length_a   1.000
_cell.length_b   1.000
_cell.length_c   1.000
_cell.angle_alpha   90.00
_cell.angle_beta   90.00
_cell.angle_gamma   90.00
#
_symmetry.space_group_name_H-M   'P 1'
#
loop_
_entity.id
_entity.type
_entity.pdbx_description
1 polymer ?
#
loop_
_entity_poly.entity_id
_entity_poly.type
_entity_poly.pdbx_seq_one_letter_code
_entity_poly.pdbx_strand_id
1 'polypeptide(L)' 'MSTIKVAAFKEKQARLAGEAFNRYGKGIHSKARLNLCDCAAYALAKSLSVPLLFNGDDFIHADVERWR' A
#
# COMPACT_ATOMS: atom_id res chain seq x y z
N MET A 1 -10.14 16.65 17.89
CA MET A 1 -10.72 15.66 16.96
C MET A 1 -9.77 15.49 15.79
N SER A 2 -9.34 14.27 15.50
CA SER A 2 -8.50 13.99 14.35
C SER A 2 -9.39 13.87 13.10
N THR A 3 -9.20 14.74 12.10
CA THR A 3 -10.01 14.75 10.88
C THR A 3 -9.41 13.79 9.84
N ILE A 4 -10.22 12.85 9.34
CA ILE A 4 -9.83 11.95 8.25
C ILE A 4 -10.09 12.65 6.90
N LYS A 5 -9.11 12.61 6.00
CA LYS A 5 -9.26 13.07 4.61
C LYS A 5 -9.28 11.88 3.68
N VAL A 6 -10.33 11.76 2.88
CA VAL A 6 -10.43 10.74 1.83
C VAL A 6 -9.63 11.21 0.61
N ALA A 7 -8.70 10.38 0.14
CA ALA A 7 -7.90 10.66 -1.04
C ALA A 7 -8.51 9.97 -2.27
N ALA A 8 -8.63 10.68 -3.39
CA ALA A 8 -9.02 10.10 -4.67
C ALA A 8 -7.91 9.20 -5.22
N PHE A 9 -8.30 8.05 -5.80
CA PHE A 9 -7.37 7.14 -6.46
C PHE A 9 -7.08 7.65 -7.88
N LYS A 10 -5.98 8.40 -8.03
CA LYS A 10 -5.58 9.01 -9.31
C LYS A 10 -4.59 8.13 -10.07
N GLU A 11 -4.30 8.52 -11.30
CA GLU A 11 -3.37 7.81 -12.20
C GLU A 11 -2.02 7.48 -11.55
N LYS A 12 -1.43 8.43 -10.80
CA LYS A 12 -0.17 8.19 -10.08
C LYS A 12 -0.29 7.02 -9.10
N GLN A 13 -1.37 6.96 -8.33
CA GLN A 13 -1.60 5.85 -7.39
C GLN A 13 -1.93 4.55 -8.14
N ALA A 14 -2.66 4.60 -9.25
CA ALA A 14 -2.94 3.42 -10.08
C ALA A 14 -1.65 2.78 -10.61
N ARG A 15 -0.72 3.58 -11.16
CA ARG A 15 0.59 3.10 -11.63
C ARG A 15 1.40 2.48 -10.49
N LEU A 16 1.50 3.18 -9.36
CA LEU A 16 2.23 2.69 -8.18
C LEU A 16 1.60 1.42 -7.59
N ALA A 17 0.27 1.29 -7.62
CA ALA A 17 -0.42 0.09 -7.16
C ALA A 17 -0.13 -1.11 -8.09
N GLY A 18 -0.08 -0.90 -9.41
CA GLY A 18 0.34 -1.94 -10.36
C GLY A 18 1.78 -2.40 -10.13
N GLU A 19 2.70 -1.45 -9.91
CA GLU A 19 4.09 -1.75 -9.54
C GLU A 19 4.21 -2.47 -8.19
N ALA A 20 3.33 -2.16 -7.24
CA ALA A 20 3.26 -2.84 -5.96
C ALA A 20 2.77 -4.28 -6.15
N PHE A 21 1.71 -4.48 -6.95
CA PHE A 21 1.17 -5.81 -7.22
C PHE A 21 2.21 -6.71 -7.91
N ASN A 22 2.98 -6.18 -8.86
CA ASN A 22 4.05 -6.92 -9.53
C ASN A 22 5.20 -7.34 -8.59
N ARG A 23 5.36 -6.68 -7.44
CA ARG A 23 6.42 -7.00 -6.45
C ARG A 23 5.91 -7.80 -5.24
N TYR A 24 4.69 -7.49 -4.80
CA TYR A 24 4.14 -7.89 -3.50
C TYR A 24 2.76 -8.53 -3.61
N GLY A 25 2.23 -8.70 -4.81
CA GLY A 25 0.88 -9.18 -5.05
C GLY A 25 0.67 -10.63 -4.60
N LYS A 26 -0.57 -10.94 -4.23
CA LYS A 26 -1.00 -12.31 -4.02
C LYS A 26 -0.93 -13.09 -5.34
N GLY A 27 -0.27 -14.25 -5.34
CA GLY A 27 -0.21 -15.16 -6.50
C GLY A 27 1.05 -15.05 -7.36
N ILE A 28 1.95 -14.11 -7.07
CA ILE A 28 3.21 -13.93 -7.82
C ILE A 28 4.45 -14.45 -7.06
N HIS A 29 4.27 -15.43 -6.17
CA HIS A 29 5.33 -15.99 -5.31
C HIS A 29 6.08 -14.97 -4.42
N SER A 30 5.48 -13.81 -4.16
CA SER A 30 6.01 -12.85 -3.19
C SER A 30 5.75 -13.34 -1.75
N LYS A 31 6.64 -12.96 -0.82
CA LYS A 31 6.43 -13.16 0.62
C LYS A 31 5.30 -12.28 1.15
N ALA A 32 5.18 -11.07 0.61
CA ALA A 32 3.99 -10.25 0.79
C ALA A 32 2.85 -10.83 -0.05
N ARG A 33 1.61 -10.61 0.40
CA ARG A 33 0.42 -11.15 -0.26
C ARG A 33 -0.64 -10.08 -0.49
N LEU A 34 -0.20 -8.92 -0.97
CA LEU A 34 -1.06 -7.75 -1.16
C LEU A 34 -2.18 -8.06 -2.15
N ASN A 35 -3.40 -7.74 -1.75
CA ASN A 35 -4.55 -7.67 -2.63
C ASN A 35 -4.62 -6.28 -3.34
N LEU A 36 -5.64 -6.06 -4.17
CA LEU A 36 -5.80 -4.79 -4.90
C LEU A 36 -5.94 -3.57 -3.96
N CYS A 37 -6.74 -3.70 -2.90
CA CYS A 37 -6.94 -2.64 -1.92
C CYS A 37 -5.67 -2.36 -1.12
N ASP A 38 -4.90 -3.39 -0.79
CA ASP A 38 -3.60 -3.21 -0.12
C ASP A 38 -2.60 -2.49 -1.02
N CYS A 39 -2.58 -2.81 -2.32
CA CYS A 39 -1.76 -2.11 -3.30
C CYS A 39 -2.16 -0.64 -3.43
N ALA A 40 -3.46 -0.32 -3.36
CA ALA A 40 -3.94 1.06 -3.34
C ALA A 40 -3.52 1.80 -2.07
N ALA A 41 -3.60 1.16 -0.90
CA ALA A 41 -3.15 1.72 0.38
C ALA A 41 -1.64 1.98 0.39
N TYR A 42 -0.85 0.98 -0.03
CA TYR A 42 0.59 1.09 -0.25
C TYR A 42 0.93 2.25 -1.20
N ALA A 43 0.24 2.34 -2.33
CA ALA A 43 0.49 3.37 -3.33
C ALA A 43 0.23 4.78 -2.78
N LEU A 44 -0.85 4.95 -2.00
CA LEU A 44 -1.15 6.22 -1.35
C LEU A 44 -0.04 6.60 -0.36
N ALA A 45 0.33 5.69 0.55
CA ALA A 45 1.38 5.91 1.55
C ALA A 45 2.73 6.28 0.89
N LYS A 46 3.17 5.51 -0.11
CA LYS A 46 4.41 5.78 -0.85
C LYS A 46 4.33 7.10 -1.63
N SER A 47 3.17 7.44 -2.20
CA SER A 47 3.01 8.69 -2.95
C SER A 47 3.10 9.94 -2.08
N LEU A 48 2.76 9.81 -0.80
CA LEU A 48 2.77 10.87 0.20
C LEU A 48 4.04 10.84 1.08
N SER A 49 4.87 9.79 0.97
CA SER A 49 6.02 9.55 1.84
C SER A 49 5.63 9.56 3.33
N VAL A 50 4.53 8.90 3.67
CA VAL A 50 4.03 8.78 5.04
C VAL A 50 3.93 7.31 5.45
N PRO A 51 4.05 7.01 6.76
CA PRO A 51 3.83 5.66 7.26
C PRO A 51 2.39 5.18 7.04
N LEU A 52 2.25 3.88 6.79
CA LEU A 52 0.97 3.20 6.66
C LEU A 52 0.57 2.58 8.01
N LEU A 53 -0.64 2.91 8.46
CA LEU A 53 -1.28 2.24 9.58
C LEU A 53 -2.02 1.00 9.07
N PHE A 54 -1.64 -0.18 9.55
CA PHE A 54 -2.29 -1.44 9.22
C PHE A 54 -2.23 -2.40 10.41
N ASN A 55 -3.10 -3.40 10.40
CA ASN A 55 -3.09 -4.52 11.33
C ASN A 55 -2.75 -5.81 10.58
N GLY A 56 -2.12 -6.77 11.25
CA GLY A 56 -1.65 -8.02 10.65
C GLY A 56 -0.31 -7.90 9.93
N ASP A 57 -0.02 -8.88 9.08
CA ASP A 57 1.31 -9.10 8.51
C ASP A 57 1.41 -8.78 7.01
N ASP A 58 0.34 -8.30 6.37
CA ASP A 58 0.28 -8.19 4.91
C ASP A 58 1.39 -7.30 4.31
N PHE A 59 1.83 -6.28 5.05
CA PHE A 59 2.84 -5.31 4.61
C PHE A 59 4.25 -5.55 5.19
N ILE A 60 4.48 -6.56 6.03
CA ILE A 60 5.80 -6.75 6.69
C ILE A 60 6.92 -7.09 5.70
N HIS A 61 6.54 -7.58 4.51
CA HIS A 61 7.44 -7.91 3.41
C HIS A 61 7.33 -6.92 2.24
N ALA A 62 6.59 -5.82 2.41
CA ALA A 62 6.55 -4.71 1.48
C ALA A 62 7.48 -3.59 1.97
N ASP A 63 8.02 -2.80 1.04
CA ASP A 63 8.90 -1.67 1.33
C ASP A 63 8.11 -0.41 1.74
N VAL A 64 7.22 -0.52 2.73
CA VAL A 64 6.44 0.61 3.26
C VAL A 64 6.72 0.82 4.75
N GLU A 65 6.83 2.08 5.18
CA GLU A 65 7.03 2.39 6.59
C GLU A 65 5.76 2.08 7.39
N ARG A 66 5.91 1.38 8.51
CA ARG A 66 4.82 1.09 9.45
C ARG A 66 4.62 2.27 10.39
N TRP A 67 3.36 2.70 10.55
CA TRP A 67 2.98 3.71 11.55
C TRP A 67 3.24 3.20 12.98
N ARG A 68 3.78 4.06 13.84
CA ARG A 68 4.16 3.77 15.22
C ARG A 68 3.21 4.45 16.19
#